data_AF-A0A8T7JXF1-F1
#
_entry.id   AF-A0A8T7JXF1-F1
#
_cell.length_a   1.000
_cell.length_b   1.000
_cell.length_c   1.000
_cell.angle_alpha   90.00
_cell.angle_beta   90.00
_cell.angle_gamma   90.00
#
_symmetry.space_group_name_H-M   'P 1'
#
loop_
_entity.id
_entity.type
_entity.pdbx_description
1 polymer ?
#
loop_
_entity_poly.entity_id
_entity_poly.type
_entity_poly.pdbx_seq_one_letter_code
_entity_poly.pdbx_strand_id
1 'polypeptide(L)'
;MFTENQQITLLFSVVFGLIAGFFLARRSEAREKIHGGLLPRFVNYLACSTMVAVVPSVIVAVILQDGLLFSLGMALSLLFVTIALLMLFAVFEHGPRRAALAQKVERGWTEQDARTSGL
;
A
#
# COMPACT_ATOMS: atom_id res chain seq x y z
N MET A 1 -11.11 15.35 22.09
CA MET A 1 -9.75 15.93 22.19
C MET A 1 -8.80 14.76 22.41
N PHE A 2 -7.75 14.64 21.60
CA PHE A 2 -6.77 13.55 21.75
C PHE A 2 -5.89 13.80 22.97
N THR A 3 -5.52 12.74 23.68
CA THR A 3 -4.51 12.80 24.75
C THR A 3 -3.11 12.94 24.15
N GLU A 4 -2.13 13.32 24.98
CA GLU A 4 -0.72 13.41 24.56
C GLU A 4 -0.20 12.07 24.01
N ASN A 5 -0.49 10.98 24.69
CA ASN A 5 -0.12 9.63 24.25
C ASN A 5 -0.73 9.29 22.87
N GLN A 6 -2.02 9.60 22.66
CA GLN A 6 -2.68 9.40 21.38
C GLN A 6 -2.04 10.23 20.25
N GLN A 7 -1.60 11.45 20.54
CA GLN A 7 -0.88 12.29 19.57
C GLN A 7 0.47 11.69 19.21
N ILE A 8 1.21 11.16 20.19
CA ILE A 8 2.49 10.46 19.96
C ILE A 8 2.26 9.22 19.10
N THR A 9 1.24 8.41 19.43
CA THR A 9 0.87 7.22 18.65
C THR A 9 0.57 7.60 17.19
N LEU A 10 -0.23 8.64 16.96
CA LEU A 10 -0.57 9.11 15.61
C LEU A 10 0.66 9.59 14.85
N LEU A 11 1.50 10.41 15.47
CA LEU A 11 2.72 10.94 14.84
C LEU A 11 3.69 9.81 14.47
N PHE A 12 3.92 8.88 15.40
CA PHE A 12 4.76 7.72 15.15
C PHE A 12 4.22 6.87 14.00
N SER A 13 2.91 6.62 13.98
CA SER A 13 2.25 5.85 12.92
C SER A 13 2.43 6.48 11.56
N VAL A 14 2.30 7.81 11.46
CA VAL A 14 2.50 8.55 10.20
C VAL A 14 3.96 8.47 9.76
N VAL A 15 4.91 8.78 10.65
CA VAL A 15 6.34 8.81 10.30
C VAL A 15 6.83 7.41 9.91
N PHE A 16 6.52 6.39 10.72
CA PHE A 16 6.90 5.02 10.44
C PHE A 16 6.23 4.49 9.18
N GLY A 17 4.92 4.77 9.02
CA GLY A 17 4.15 4.41 7.84
C GLY A 17 4.76 4.96 6.57
N LEU A 18 5.13 6.23 6.53
CA LEU A 18 5.75 6.84 5.35
C LEU A 18 7.12 6.24 5.03
N ILE A 19 7.99 6.09 6.05
CA ILE A 19 9.35 5.57 5.84
C ILE A 19 9.31 4.11 5.38
N ALA A 20 8.63 3.25 6.14
CA ALA A 20 8.58 1.83 5.85
C ALA A 20 7.68 1.52 4.63
N GLY A 21 6.61 2.30 4.45
CA GLY A 21 5.74 2.29 3.28
C GLY A 21 6.48 2.57 1.98
N PHE A 22 7.47 3.47 1.98
CA PHE A 22 8.33 3.70 0.82
C PHE A 22 9.08 2.45 0.38
N PHE A 23 9.68 1.73 1.32
CA PHE A 23 10.39 0.49 0.98
C PHE A 23 9.43 -0.60 0.49
N LEU A 24 8.24 -0.71 1.10
CA LEU A 24 7.23 -1.66 0.65
C LEU A 24 6.71 -1.33 -0.75
N ALA A 25 6.42 -0.06 -1.04
CA ALA A 25 5.94 0.40 -2.34
C ALA A 25 6.97 0.13 -3.44
N ARG A 26 8.26 0.43 -3.17
CA ARG A 26 9.36 0.12 -4.11
C ARG A 26 9.48 -1.38 -4.38
N ARG A 27 9.35 -2.21 -3.35
CA ARG A 27 9.41 -3.67 -3.50
C ARG A 27 8.20 -4.22 -4.24
N SER A 28 7.03 -3.65 -4.01
CA SER A 28 5.80 -3.98 -4.74
C SER A 28 5.95 -3.66 -6.22
N GLU A 29 6.40 -2.45 -6.57
CA GLU A 29 6.62 -2.04 -7.96
C GLU A 29 7.70 -2.87 -8.67
N ALA A 30 8.73 -3.30 -7.94
CA ALA A 30 9.76 -4.19 -8.48
C ALA A 30 9.27 -5.60 -8.79
N ARG A 31 8.23 -6.09 -8.08
CA ARG A 31 7.62 -7.40 -8.31
C ARG A 31 6.55 -7.35 -9.40
N GLU A 32 5.72 -6.32 -9.38
CA GLU A 32 4.66 -6.11 -10.35
C GLU A 32 4.71 -4.67 -10.82
N LYS A 33 4.95 -4.49 -12.11
CA LYS A 33 5.08 -3.17 -12.71
C LYS A 33 3.73 -2.46 -12.64
N ILE A 34 3.72 -1.29 -12.02
CA ILE A 34 2.54 -0.44 -11.97
C ILE A 34 2.33 0.24 -13.33
N HIS A 35 1.12 0.17 -13.85
CA HIS A 35 0.76 0.80 -15.11
C HIS A 35 0.00 2.11 -14.84
N GLY A 36 0.26 3.16 -15.63
CA GLY A 36 -0.54 4.40 -15.57
C GLY A 36 0.13 5.66 -15.00
N GLY A 37 1.45 5.79 -15.11
CA GLY A 37 2.13 7.05 -14.80
C GLY A 37 2.24 7.36 -13.30
N LEU A 38 2.33 8.64 -12.94
CA LEU A 38 2.65 9.07 -11.57
C LEU A 38 1.51 8.84 -10.57
N LEU A 39 0.26 9.01 -10.99
CA LEU A 39 -0.91 8.98 -10.09
C LEU A 39 -1.13 7.61 -9.42
N PRO A 40 -1.23 6.47 -10.13
CA PRO A 40 -1.38 5.16 -9.49
C PRO A 40 -0.16 4.79 -8.63
N ARG A 41 1.06 5.21 -9.02
CA ARG A 41 2.25 5.01 -8.18
C ARG A 41 2.13 5.73 -6.84
N PHE A 42 1.67 6.98 -6.86
CA PHE A 42 1.46 7.76 -5.64
C PHE A 42 0.36 7.16 -4.75
N VAL A 43 -0.75 6.71 -5.33
CA VAL A 43 -1.83 6.07 -4.56
C VAL A 43 -1.37 4.73 -3.97
N ASN A 44 -0.63 3.92 -4.72
CA ASN A 44 -0.03 2.68 -4.20
C ASN A 44 0.94 2.96 -3.04
N TYR A 45 1.74 4.02 -3.16
CA TYR A 45 2.64 4.44 -2.10
C TYR A 45 1.89 4.80 -0.81
N LEU A 46 0.81 5.56 -0.92
CA LEU A 46 -0.04 5.90 0.23
C LEU A 46 -0.66 4.64 0.83
N ALA A 47 -1.19 3.72 0.01
CA ALA A 47 -1.76 2.46 0.47
C ALA A 47 -0.73 1.60 1.22
N CYS A 48 0.48 1.49 0.68
CA CYS A 48 1.58 0.78 1.35
C CYS A 48 1.94 1.44 2.68
N SER A 49 1.96 2.77 2.73
CA SER A 49 2.28 3.53 3.93
C SER A 49 1.26 3.32 5.05
N THR A 50 -0.03 3.39 4.72
CA THR A 50 -1.10 3.15 5.70
C THR A 50 -1.16 1.70 6.14
N MET A 51 -0.92 0.74 5.23
CA MET A 51 -0.90 -0.68 5.55
C MET A 51 0.22 -1.01 6.54
N VAL A 52 1.43 -0.52 6.29
CA VAL A 52 2.58 -0.78 7.15
C VAL A 52 2.43 -0.11 8.51
N ALA A 53 1.74 1.03 8.59
CA ALA A 53 1.48 1.72 9.85
C ALA A 53 0.58 0.94 10.82
N VAL A 54 -0.27 0.01 10.34
CA VAL A 54 -1.25 -0.70 11.18
C VAL A 54 -0.59 -1.38 12.38
N VAL A 55 0.37 -2.27 12.16
CA VAL A 55 0.98 -3.06 13.25
C VAL A 55 1.78 -2.19 14.23
N PRO A 56 2.71 -1.33 13.77
CA PRO A 56 3.45 -0.44 14.66
C PRO A 56 2.54 0.50 15.46
N SER A 57 1.44 0.98 14.86
CA SER A 57 0.50 1.85 15.56
C SER A 57 -0.17 1.17 16.75
N VAL A 58 -0.58 -0.09 16.59
CA VAL A 58 -1.18 -0.89 17.65
C VAL A 58 -0.14 -1.18 18.74
N ILE A 59 1.10 -1.52 18.36
CA ILE A 59 2.17 -1.78 19.32
C ILE A 59 2.44 -0.54 20.17
N VAL A 60 2.57 0.63 19.56
CA VAL A 60 2.82 1.89 20.29
C VAL A 60 1.63 2.27 21.16
N ALA A 61 0.39 2.14 20.67
CA ALA A 61 -0.81 2.40 21.45
C ALA A 61 -0.90 1.51 22.71
N VAL A 62 -0.51 0.24 22.61
CA VAL A 62 -0.46 -0.69 23.74
C VAL A 62 0.64 -0.31 24.73
N ILE A 63 1.82 0.05 24.25
CA ILE A 63 2.94 0.50 25.10
C ILE A 63 2.58 1.77 25.88
N LEU A 64 1.94 2.73 25.21
CA LEU A 64 1.53 4.01 25.81
C LEU A 64 0.21 3.92 26.59
N GLN A 65 -0.37 2.73 26.70
CA GLN A 65 -1.59 2.45 27.46
C GLN A 65 -2.81 3.28 26.99
N ASP A 66 -2.91 3.56 25.68
CA ASP A 66 -3.97 4.37 25.07
C ASP A 66 -5.37 3.72 25.12
N GLY A 67 -5.47 2.51 25.67
CA GLY A 67 -6.70 1.75 25.81
C GLY A 67 -7.04 0.90 24.58
N LEU A 68 -7.78 -0.19 24.82
CA LEU A 68 -8.12 -1.18 23.79
C LEU A 68 -8.98 -0.58 22.66
N LEU A 69 -9.98 0.23 23.03
CA LEU A 69 -10.90 0.84 22.05
C LEU A 69 -10.18 1.77 21.07
N PHE A 70 -9.25 2.59 21.57
CA PHE A 70 -8.45 3.46 20.72
C PHE A 70 -7.56 2.64 19.79
N SER A 71 -6.85 1.63 20.33
CA SER A 71 -5.95 0.77 19.55
C SER A 71 -6.67 0.04 18.41
N LEU A 72 -7.84 -0.54 18.72
CA LEU A 72 -8.68 -1.21 17.71
C LEU A 72 -9.27 -0.20 16.71
N GLY A 73 -9.75 0.94 17.18
CA GLY A 73 -10.28 2.00 16.31
C GLY A 73 -9.23 2.52 15.33
N MET A 74 -7.99 2.71 15.79
CA MET A 74 -6.84 3.09 14.95
C MET A 74 -6.53 2.02 13.92
N ALA A 75 -6.41 0.76 14.33
CA ALA A 75 -6.11 -0.35 13.42
C ALA A 75 -7.16 -0.48 12.32
N LEU A 76 -8.44 -0.46 12.70
CA LEU A 76 -9.55 -0.54 11.76
C LEU A 76 -9.57 0.68 10.82
N SER A 77 -9.35 1.88 11.35
CA SER A 77 -9.31 3.11 10.52
C SER A 77 -8.20 3.05 9.47
N LEU A 78 -6.99 2.65 9.87
CA LEU A 78 -5.87 2.49 8.96
C LEU A 78 -6.14 1.39 7.91
N LEU A 79 -6.80 0.29 8.29
CA LEU A 79 -7.21 -0.74 7.35
C LEU A 79 -8.26 -0.25 6.36
N PHE A 80 -9.29 0.47 6.81
CA PHE A 80 -10.30 1.04 5.93
C PHE A 80 -9.70 2.05 4.94
N VAL A 81 -8.81 2.92 5.42
CA VAL A 81 -8.08 3.86 4.57
C VAL A 81 -7.22 3.11 3.56
N THR A 82 -6.52 2.05 3.98
CA THR A 82 -5.73 1.21 3.08
C THR A 82 -6.60 0.59 1.99
N ILE A 83 -7.75 0.01 2.34
CA ILE A 83 -8.68 -0.60 1.38
C ILE A 83 -9.20 0.47 0.41
N ALA A 84 -9.59 1.65 0.90
CA ALA A 84 -10.04 2.75 0.05
C ALA A 84 -8.95 3.21 -0.94
N LEU A 85 -7.70 3.32 -0.47
CA LEU A 85 -6.56 3.68 -1.33
C LEU A 85 -6.26 2.58 -2.35
N LEU A 86 -6.37 1.30 -1.99
CA LEU A 86 -6.20 0.19 -2.93
C LEU A 86 -7.30 0.15 -3.99
N MET A 87 -8.55 0.44 -3.62
CA MET A 87 -9.65 0.59 -4.60
C MET A 87 -9.39 1.75 -5.55
N LEU A 88 -8.95 2.90 -5.02
CA LEU A 88 -8.60 4.07 -5.83
C LEU A 88 -7.42 3.77 -6.77
N PHE A 89 -6.41 3.07 -6.26
CA PHE A 89 -5.29 2.58 -7.06
C PHE A 89 -5.77 1.70 -8.21
N ALA A 90 -6.66 0.73 -7.91
CA ALA A 90 -7.21 -0.16 -8.92
C ALA A 90 -7.98 0.60 -9.99
N VAL A 91 -8.77 1.62 -9.63
CA VAL A 91 -9.48 2.48 -10.60
C VAL A 91 -8.51 3.16 -11.57
N PHE A 92 -7.41 3.73 -11.07
CA PHE A 92 -6.44 4.42 -11.92
C PHE A 92 -5.55 3.46 -12.73
N GLU A 93 -5.20 2.30 -12.19
CA GLU A 93 -4.38 1.32 -12.89
C GLU A 93 -5.16 0.51 -13.92
N HIS A 94 -6.48 0.34 -13.75
CA HIS A 94 -7.31 -0.58 -14.55
C HIS A 94 -7.16 -0.37 -16.06
N GLY A 95 -7.34 0.86 -16.54
CA GLY A 95 -7.24 1.18 -17.97
C GLY A 95 -5.83 0.93 -18.54
N PRO A 96 -4.79 1.57 -17.98
CA PRO A 96 -3.40 1.38 -18.42
C PRO A 96 -2.93 -0.07 -18.39
N ARG A 97 -3.31 -0.84 -17.35
CA ARG A 97 -2.95 -2.25 -17.23
C ARG A 97 -3.62 -3.09 -18.32
N ARG A 98 -4.89 -2.85 -18.62
CA ARG A 98 -5.58 -3.53 -19.73
C ARG A 98 -4.95 -3.24 -21.08
N ALA A 99 -4.56 -1.99 -21.34
CA ALA A 99 -3.86 -1.63 -22.57
C ALA A 99 -2.50 -2.35 -22.69
N ALA A 100 -1.73 -2.41 -21.61
CA ALA A 100 -0.45 -3.12 -21.60
C ALA A 100 -0.61 -4.64 -21.82
N LEU A 101 -1.64 -5.25 -21.22
CA LEU A 101 -1.96 -6.66 -21.43
C LEU A 101 -2.43 -6.93 -22.87
N ALA A 102 -3.24 -6.05 -23.45
CA ALA A 102 -3.68 -6.17 -24.85
C ALA A 102 -2.48 -6.13 -25.82
N GLN A 103 -1.54 -5.21 -25.63
CA GLN A 103 -0.30 -5.17 -26.42
C GLN A 103 0.53 -6.46 -26.29
N LYS A 104 0.57 -7.06 -25.10
CA LYS A 104 1.28 -8.33 -24.88
C LYS A 104 0.61 -9.49 -25.63
N VAL A 105 -0.71 -9.49 -25.73
CA VAL A 105 -1.47 -10.50 -26.49
C VAL A 105 -1.25 -10.32 -28.00
N GLU A 106 -1.32 -9.09 -28.50
CA GLU A 106 -1.11 -8.79 -29.94
C GLU A 106 0.31 -9.13 -30.41
N ARG A 107 1.33 -8.96 -29.55
CA ARG A 107 2.72 -9.32 -29.87
C ARG A 107 2.93 -10.82 -30.11
N GLY A 108 2.02 -11.68 -29.61
CA GLY A 108 2.15 -13.13 -29.67
C GLY A 108 3.22 -13.69 -28.74
N TRP A 109 3.25 -15.01 -28.58
CA TRP A 109 4.24 -15.71 -27.75
C TRP A 109 5.57 -15.80 -28.49
N THR A 110 6.65 -15.29 -27.90
CA THR A 110 7.99 -15.39 -28.49
C THR A 110 8.74 -16.60 -27.93
N GLU A 111 9.77 -17.07 -28.64
CA GLU A 111 10.66 -18.14 -28.17
C GLU A 111 11.31 -17.80 -26.80
N GLN A 112 11.54 -16.52 -26.53
CA GLN A 112 12.03 -16.04 -25.24
C GLN A 112 10.99 -16.16 -24.12
N ASP A 113 9.71 -15.92 -24.41
CA ASP A 113 8.62 -16.11 -23.44
C ASP A 113 8.46 -17.60 -23.10
N ALA A 114 8.63 -18.48 -24.09
CA ALA A 114 8.62 -19.93 -23.88
C ALA A 114 9.71 -20.38 -22.89
N ARG A 115 10.95 -19.91 -23.09
CA ARG A 115 12.10 -20.26 -22.23
C ARG A 115 12.03 -19.67 -20.82
N THR A 116 11.29 -18.57 -20.62
CA THR A 116 11.18 -17.89 -19.32
C THR A 116 9.90 -18.22 -18.55
N SER A 117 8.91 -18.87 -19.19
CA SER A 117 7.62 -19.18 -18.57
C SER A 117 7.65 -20.33 -17.57
N GLY A 118 8.69 -21.16 -17.56
CA GLY A 118 8.81 -22.31 -16.65
C GLY A 118 7.78 -23.42 -16.91
N LEU A 119 7.12 -23.37 -18.07
CA LEU A 119 6.27 -24.44 -18.63
C LEU A 119 7.09 -25.37 -19.53
#